data_AF-A0AAV4D9Q9-F1
#
_entry.id   AF-A0AAV4D9Q9-F1
#
_cell.length_a   1.000
_cell.length_b   1.000
_cell.length_c   1.000
_cell.angle_alpha   90.00
_cell.angle_beta   90.00
_cell.angle_gamma   90.00
#
_symmetry.space_group_name_H-M   'P 1'
#
loop_
_entity.id
_entity.type
_entity.pdbx_description
1 polymer ?
#
loop_
_entity_poly.entity_id
_entity_poly.type
_entity_poly.pdbx_seq_one_letter_code
_entity_poly.pdbx_strand_id
1 'polypeptide(L)'
;MYHVPEVIQVMLDDYFSGFHMRFSTNNYTTNWINLEVGIAMGCTISPILFVMAMDVILKAAEGSASPANLGGECSMPPLKAFMDDTTIICSKEEETRRMLTPLDDLKSWCKMEFKPKKSHSLSIRRGKVDEATTFTVAEQRTPKVSQEPVKSLGR
;
A
#
# COMPACT_ATOMS: atom_id res chain seq x y z
N MET A 1 9.65 13.18 -9.90
CA MET A 1 8.52 13.84 -9.20
C MET A 1 7.54 14.32 -10.27
N TYR A 2 6.24 14.28 -10.03
CA TYR A 2 5.25 14.65 -11.05
C TYR A 2 5.32 16.16 -11.33
N HIS A 3 5.65 16.54 -12.57
CA HIS A 3 5.70 17.94 -13.00
C HIS A 3 4.30 18.44 -13.37
N VAL A 4 3.38 18.43 -12.39
CA VAL A 4 1.97 18.81 -12.61
C VAL A 4 1.88 20.30 -12.93
N PRO A 5 1.25 20.72 -14.04
CA PRO A 5 1.09 22.14 -14.37
C PRO A 5 0.32 22.90 -13.30
N GLU A 6 0.69 24.16 -13.05
CA GLU A 6 0.08 25.02 -12.02
C GLU A 6 -1.45 25.12 -12.16
N VAL A 7 -1.95 25.27 -13.39
CA VAL A 7 -3.40 25.30 -13.67
C VAL A 7 -4.14 24.05 -13.17
N ILE A 8 -3.49 22.89 -13.23
CA ILE A 8 -4.08 21.64 -12.74
C ILE A 8 -4.00 21.59 -11.21
N GLN A 9 -2.92 22.09 -10.60
CA GLN A 9 -2.81 22.17 -9.15
C GLN A 9 -3.92 23.04 -8.55
N VAL A 10 -4.14 24.23 -9.12
CA VAL A 10 -5.23 25.14 -8.71
C VAL A 10 -6.60 24.46 -8.89
N MET A 11 -6.83 23.80 -10.02
CA MET A 11 -8.08 23.07 -10.25
C MET A 11 -8.31 21.97 -9.20
N LEU A 12 -7.26 21.23 -8.82
CA LEU A 12 -7.36 20.18 -7.81
C LEU A 12 -7.63 20.77 -6.42
N ASP A 13 -6.91 21.83 -6.04
CA ASP A 13 -7.11 22.51 -4.77
C ASP A 13 -8.54 23.05 -4.66
N ASP A 14 -9.04 23.73 -5.69
CA ASP A 14 -10.42 24.22 -5.76
C ASP A 14 -11.43 23.07 -5.64
N TYR A 15 -11.20 21.97 -6.36
CA TYR A 15 -12.09 20.80 -6.36
C TYR A 15 -12.19 20.13 -4.98
N PHE A 16 -11.08 20.04 -4.23
CA PHE A 16 -11.06 19.39 -2.92
C PHE A 16 -11.26 20.35 -1.73
N SER A 17 -11.14 21.67 -1.91
CA SER A 17 -11.26 22.69 -0.84
C SER A 17 -12.61 22.72 -0.11
N GLY A 18 -13.67 22.27 -0.78
CA GLY A 18 -15.04 22.27 -0.26
C GLY A 18 -15.71 20.90 -0.35
N PHE A 19 -14.94 19.82 -0.20
CA PHE A 19 -15.46 18.48 -0.39
C PHE A 19 -16.30 18.02 0.82
N HIS A 20 -17.62 17.91 0.61
CA HIS A 20 -18.58 17.48 1.62
C HIS A 20 -19.31 16.22 1.15
N MET A 21 -19.69 15.37 2.09
CA MET A 21 -20.55 14.22 1.82
C MET A 21 -21.82 14.26 2.68
N ARG A 22 -22.87 13.61 2.21
CA ARG A 22 -24.07 13.30 2.99
C ARG A 22 -24.61 11.95 2.57
N PHE A 23 -25.30 11.27 3.48
CA PHE A 23 -25.94 10.00 3.21
C PHE A 23 -27.45 10.16 3.29
N SER A 24 -28.15 9.60 2.31
CA SER A 24 -29.61 9.53 2.30
C SER A 24 -30.05 8.08 2.34
N THR A 25 -30.92 7.78 3.29
CA THR A 25 -31.66 6.52 3.39
C THR A 25 -33.15 6.80 3.15
N ASN A 26 -33.98 5.76 3.13
CA ASN A 26 -35.43 5.95 3.00
C ASN A 26 -36.03 6.75 4.17
N ASN A 27 -35.40 6.73 5.34
CA ASN A 27 -35.97 7.26 6.58
C ASN A 27 -35.34 8.60 7.01
N TYR A 28 -34.10 8.89 6.59
CA TYR A 28 -33.42 10.12 6.96
C TYR A 28 -32.27 10.46 6.01
N THR A 29 -31.88 11.73 6.02
CA THR A 29 -30.66 12.23 5.39
C THR A 29 -29.76 12.85 6.46
N THR A 30 -28.46 12.56 6.43
CA THR A 30 -27.50 13.16 7.36
C THR A 30 -27.28 14.64 7.03
N ASN A 31 -26.78 15.41 8.00
CA ASN A 31 -26.17 16.70 7.71
C ASN A 31 -24.93 16.51 6.82
N TRP A 32 -24.45 17.61 6.24
CA TRP A 32 -23.18 17.64 5.52
C TRP A 32 -22.03 17.28 6.45
N ILE A 33 -21.14 16.41 5.97
CA ILE A 33 -19.95 15.92 6.67
C ILE A 33 -18.74 16.35 5.84
N ASN A 34 -17.79 17.05 6.47
CA ASN A 34 -16.54 17.44 5.83
C ASN A 34 -15.62 16.24 5.70
N LEU A 35 -15.05 16.06 4.51
CA LEU A 35 -14.07 15.00 4.26
C LEU A 35 -12.65 15.55 4.43
N GLU A 36 -12.08 15.39 5.63
CA GLU A 36 -10.76 15.95 5.98
C GLU A 36 -9.58 15.02 5.65
N VAL A 37 -9.80 13.69 5.65
CA VAL A 37 -8.75 12.69 5.43
C VAL A 37 -9.20 11.67 4.40
N GLY A 38 -8.30 11.37 3.48
CA GLY A 38 -8.48 10.36 2.44
C GLY A 38 -9.04 10.94 1.15
N ILE A 39 -9.45 10.03 0.27
CA ILE A 39 -10.03 10.35 -1.04
C ILE A 39 -11.50 9.93 -1.07
N ALA A 40 -12.30 10.65 -1.85
CA ALA A 40 -13.72 10.36 -2.00
C ALA A 40 -13.94 9.10 -2.85
N MET A 41 -14.51 8.05 -2.26
CA MET A 41 -14.86 6.83 -2.98
C MET A 41 -15.93 7.14 -4.04
N GLY A 42 -15.68 6.72 -5.29
CA GLY A 42 -16.56 7.02 -6.43
C GLY A 42 -16.24 8.32 -7.18
N CYS A 43 -15.30 9.13 -6.69
CA CYS A 43 -14.76 10.26 -7.45
C CYS A 43 -13.82 9.77 -8.56
N THR A 44 -13.90 10.35 -9.76
CA THR A 44 -13.08 9.98 -10.92
C THR A 44 -11.62 10.45 -10.81
N ILE A 45 -11.38 11.56 -10.10
CA ILE A 45 -10.04 12.12 -9.89
C ILE A 45 -9.29 11.35 -8.78
N SER A 46 -10.03 10.86 -7.79
CA SER A 46 -9.48 10.20 -6.60
C SER A 46 -8.55 9.01 -6.90
N PRO A 47 -8.87 8.06 -7.80
CA PRO A 47 -7.95 6.99 -8.17
C PRO A 47 -6.62 7.47 -8.75
N ILE A 48 -6.63 8.57 -9.53
CA ILE A 48 -5.40 9.11 -10.14
C ILE A 48 -4.50 9.68 -9.04
N LEU A 49 -5.06 10.50 -8.14
CA LEU A 49 -4.31 11.04 -7.00
C LEU A 49 -3.80 9.95 -6.07
N PHE A 50 -4.59 8.91 -5.84
CA PHE A 50 -4.17 7.76 -5.05
C PHE A 50 -2.96 7.06 -5.67
N VAL A 51 -3.00 6.76 -6.97
CA VAL A 51 -1.87 6.13 -7.67
C VAL A 51 -0.64 7.02 -7.64
N MET A 52 -0.79 8.34 -7.84
CA MET A 52 0.34 9.28 -7.76
C MET A 52 0.96 9.32 -6.36
N ALA A 53 0.14 9.34 -5.30
CA ALA A 53 0.61 9.32 -3.92
C ALA A 53 1.32 8.00 -3.60
N MET A 54 0.72 6.86 -3.96
CA MET A 54 1.32 5.54 -3.77
C MET A 54 2.64 5.39 -4.52
N ASP A 55 2.76 5.91 -5.74
CA ASP A 55 4.01 5.87 -6.50
C ASP A 55 5.14 6.64 -5.80
N VAL A 56 4.85 7.79 -5.18
CA VAL A 56 5.85 8.53 -4.38
C VAL A 56 6.30 7.71 -3.17
N ILE A 57 5.35 7.10 -2.45
CA ILE A 57 5.63 6.24 -1.28
C ILE A 57 6.49 5.04 -1.67
N LEU A 58 6.10 4.34 -2.74
CA LEU A 58 6.79 3.14 -3.21
C LEU A 58 8.19 3.45 -3.71
N LYS A 59 8.39 4.55 -4.45
CA LYS A 59 9.72 4.97 -4.92
C LYS A 59 10.65 5.34 -3.77
N ALA A 60 10.13 5.92 -2.69
CA ALA A 60 10.93 6.21 -1.50
C ALA A 60 11.42 4.91 -0.82
N ALA A 61 10.62 3.84 -0.85
CA ALA A 61 10.99 2.54 -0.27
C ALA A 61 11.84 1.66 -1.21
N GLU A 62 11.67 1.78 -2.53
CA GLU A 62 12.27 0.90 -3.55
C GLU A 62 13.80 0.88 -3.52
N GLY A 63 14.44 2.01 -3.19
CA GLY A 63 15.91 2.12 -3.13
C GLY A 63 16.58 1.22 -2.07
N SER A 64 15.80 0.54 -1.23
CA SER A 64 16.29 -0.30 -0.13
C SER A 64 16.58 -1.76 -0.52
N ALA A 65 16.24 -2.20 -1.74
CA ALA A 65 16.49 -3.56 -2.21
C ALA A 65 16.83 -3.65 -3.69
N SER A 66 17.54 -4.72 -4.06
CA SER A 66 17.80 -5.07 -5.45
C SER A 66 16.65 -5.90 -6.03
N PRO A 67 16.48 -5.93 -7.37
CA PRO A 67 15.55 -6.86 -8.01
C PRO A 67 15.76 -8.29 -7.54
N ALA A 68 14.67 -8.96 -7.14
CA ALA A 68 14.72 -10.34 -6.70
C ALA A 68 14.98 -11.26 -7.90
N ASN A 69 15.97 -12.14 -7.76
CA ASN A 69 16.19 -13.22 -8.70
C ASN A 69 15.32 -14.41 -8.31
N LEU A 70 14.41 -14.81 -9.19
CA LEU A 70 13.50 -15.94 -9.00
C LEU A 70 14.04 -17.25 -9.59
N GLY A 71 15.26 -17.23 -10.12
CA GLY A 71 15.90 -18.32 -10.85
C GLY A 71 15.84 -18.14 -12.36
N GLY A 72 16.84 -18.70 -13.05
CA GLY A 72 16.98 -18.55 -14.51
C GLY A 72 17.18 -17.09 -14.92
N GLU A 73 16.50 -16.68 -16.00
CA GLU A 73 16.48 -15.29 -16.49
C GLU A 73 15.31 -14.46 -15.91
N CYS A 74 14.62 -14.97 -14.87
CA CYS A 74 13.48 -14.30 -14.28
C CYS A 74 13.91 -13.43 -13.08
N SER A 75 13.79 -12.10 -13.26
CA SER A 75 13.94 -11.13 -12.18
C SER A 75 12.65 -10.33 -12.00
N MET A 76 12.32 -10.01 -10.76
CA MET A 76 11.17 -9.18 -10.40
C MET A 76 11.62 -7.93 -9.64
N PRO A 77 10.95 -6.78 -9.84
CA PRO A 77 11.18 -5.62 -9.00
C PRO A 77 10.85 -5.95 -7.54
N PRO A 78 11.57 -5.34 -6.57
CA PRO A 78 11.40 -5.68 -5.17
C PRO A 78 10.07 -5.19 -4.59
N LEU A 79 9.45 -4.19 -5.21
CA LEU A 79 8.11 -3.69 -4.88
C LEU A 79 7.15 -3.89 -6.04
N LYS A 80 5.95 -4.35 -5.70
CA LYS A 80 4.79 -4.35 -6.59
C LYS A 80 3.60 -3.86 -5.79
N ALA A 81 2.72 -3.09 -6.41
CA ALA A 81 1.52 -2.63 -5.74
C ALA A 81 0.31 -2.68 -6.67
N PHE A 82 -0.85 -2.91 -6.08
CA PHE A 82 -2.14 -2.78 -6.71
C PHE A 82 -3.10 -2.13 -5.73
N MET A 83 -3.50 -0.89 -6.01
CA MET A 83 -4.22 -0.08 -5.04
C MET A 83 -3.49 -0.01 -3.69
N ASP A 84 -4.15 -0.37 -2.58
CA ASP A 84 -3.58 -0.41 -1.24
C ASP A 84 -2.77 -1.69 -0.95
N ASP A 85 -2.90 -2.74 -1.77
CA ASP A 85 -2.13 -3.96 -1.62
C ASP A 85 -0.71 -3.78 -2.16
N THR A 86 0.29 -3.92 -1.29
CA THR A 86 1.71 -3.87 -1.64
C THR A 86 2.36 -5.24 -1.38
N THR A 87 3.16 -5.70 -2.34
CA THR A 87 3.93 -6.94 -2.27
C THR A 87 5.42 -6.64 -2.33
N ILE A 88 6.15 -7.18 -1.38
CA ILE A 88 7.62 -7.13 -1.33
C ILE A 88 8.15 -8.49 -1.75
N ILE A 89 9.07 -8.51 -2.73
CA ILE A 89 9.72 -9.73 -3.20
C ILE A 89 11.22 -9.49 -3.15
N CYS A 90 11.93 -10.17 -2.25
CA CYS A 90 13.38 -10.07 -2.12
C CYS A 90 14.01 -11.46 -2.10
N SER A 91 15.27 -11.57 -2.54
CA SER A 91 16.02 -12.84 -2.47
C SER A 91 16.58 -13.12 -1.07
N LYS A 92 16.69 -12.10 -0.21
CA LYS A 92 17.22 -12.23 1.16
C LYS A 92 16.27 -11.65 2.19
N GLU A 93 16.22 -12.30 3.35
CA GLU A 93 15.44 -11.84 4.51
C GLU A 93 15.84 -10.42 4.96
N GLU A 94 17.14 -10.11 4.95
CA GLU A 94 17.66 -8.81 5.38
C GLU A 94 17.16 -7.66 4.48
N GLU A 95 17.08 -7.90 3.16
CA GLU A 95 16.57 -6.92 2.19
C GLU A 95 15.08 -6.64 2.44
N THR A 96 14.28 -7.67 2.70
CA THR A 96 12.88 -7.52 3.10
C THR A 96 12.75 -6.67 4.37
N ARG A 97 13.56 -6.95 5.41
CA ARG A 97 13.53 -6.17 6.66
C ARG A 97 13.89 -4.70 6.42
N ARG A 98 14.94 -4.43 5.64
CA ARG A 98 15.38 -3.07 5.30
C ARG A 98 14.33 -2.29 4.51
N MET A 99 13.53 -2.96 3.67
CA MET A 99 12.42 -2.32 2.95
C MET A 99 11.20 -2.05 3.83
N LEU A 100 10.94 -2.89 4.83
CA LEU A 100 9.79 -2.70 5.72
C LEU A 100 9.96 -1.45 6.59
N THR A 101 11.17 -1.11 7.00
CA THR A 101 11.46 0.09 7.82
C THR A 101 10.97 1.40 7.17
N PRO A 102 11.41 1.80 5.96
CA PRO A 102 10.95 3.04 5.35
C PRO A 102 9.45 3.01 5.03
N LEU A 103 8.88 1.86 4.72
CA LEU A 103 7.43 1.73 4.53
C LEU A 103 6.66 2.01 5.83
N ASP A 104 7.14 1.50 6.97
CA ASP A 104 6.53 1.76 8.28
C ASP A 104 6.76 3.20 8.74
N ASP A 105 7.89 3.83 8.38
CA ASP A 105 8.13 5.25 8.67
C ASP A 105 7.20 6.16 7.84
N LEU A 106 6.97 5.83 6.56
CA LEU A 106 6.08 6.56 5.66
C LEU A 106 4.61 6.52 6.11
N LYS A 107 4.22 5.54 6.94
CA LYS A 107 2.92 5.48 7.63
C LYS A 107 2.58 6.80 8.32
N SER A 108 3.55 7.35 9.06
CA SER A 108 3.38 8.58 9.84
C SER A 108 3.13 9.80 8.94
N TRP A 109 3.81 9.85 7.80
CA TRP A 109 3.69 10.93 6.82
C TRP A 109 2.39 10.88 6.03
N CYS A 110 1.99 9.68 5.60
CA CYS A 110 0.88 9.51 4.66
C CYS A 110 -0.48 9.39 5.35
N LYS A 111 -0.53 9.36 6.69
CA LYS A 111 -1.75 9.05 7.48
C LYS A 111 -2.43 7.75 7.02
N MET A 112 -1.66 6.83 6.43
CA MET A 112 -2.09 5.50 6.06
C MET A 112 -1.65 4.52 7.15
N GLU A 113 -2.30 3.37 7.26
CA GLU A 113 -1.93 2.36 8.25
C GLU A 113 -1.97 0.97 7.63
N PHE A 114 -0.86 0.24 7.75
CA PHE A 114 -0.85 -1.18 7.46
C PHE A 114 -1.77 -1.92 8.43
N LYS A 115 -2.44 -2.96 7.93
CA LYS A 115 -3.25 -3.86 8.76
C LYS A 115 -2.46 -5.16 8.95
N PRO A 116 -1.72 -5.35 10.06
CA PRO A 116 -0.81 -6.49 10.21
C PRO A 116 -1.52 -7.84 10.05
N LYS A 117 -2.76 -7.97 10.56
CA LYS A 117 -3.60 -9.17 10.40
C LYS A 117 -3.98 -9.50 8.95
N LYS A 118 -3.87 -8.54 8.03
CA LYS A 118 -4.13 -8.74 6.59
C LYS A 118 -2.82 -8.87 5.79
N SER A 119 -1.70 -8.44 6.34
CA SER A 119 -0.38 -8.54 5.73
C SER A 119 0.24 -9.91 6.00
N HIS A 120 0.40 -10.72 4.95
CA HIS A 120 0.93 -12.08 5.08
C HIS A 120 2.37 -12.18 4.57
N SER A 121 3.15 -13.07 5.17
CA SER A 121 4.53 -13.36 4.76
C SER A 121 4.72 -14.81 4.32
N LEU A 122 5.60 -15.00 3.34
CA LEU A 122 6.05 -16.30 2.86
C LEU A 122 7.56 -16.24 2.66
N SER A 123 8.29 -17.12 3.35
CA SER A 123 9.73 -17.28 3.19
C SER A 123 10.02 -18.66 2.61
N ILE A 124 10.91 -18.73 1.63
CA ILE A 124 11.31 -19.99 0.98
C ILE A 124 12.83 -20.12 1.06
N ARG A 125 13.30 -21.24 1.60
CA ARG A 125 14.72 -21.56 1.73
C ARG A 125 14.99 -22.95 1.18
N ARG A 126 15.88 -23.05 0.18
CA ARG A 126 16.24 -24.32 -0.49
C ARG A 126 15.01 -25.11 -0.97
N GLY A 127 14.05 -24.41 -1.57
CA GLY A 127 12.83 -25.02 -2.13
C GLY A 127 11.79 -25.47 -1.10
N LYS A 128 11.97 -25.15 0.18
CA LYS A 128 11.00 -25.45 1.25
C LYS A 128 10.53 -24.17 1.93
N VAL A 129 9.30 -24.17 2.43
CA VAL A 129 8.78 -23.06 3.24
C VAL A 129 9.62 -22.96 4.52
N ASP A 130 10.12 -21.77 4.80
CA ASP A 130 10.85 -21.45 6.02
C ASP A 130 9.88 -20.91 7.07
N GLU A 131 9.63 -21.73 8.10
CA GLU A 131 8.72 -21.41 9.20
C GLU A 131 9.38 -20.58 10.31
N ALA A 132 10.71 -20.46 10.31
CA ALA A 132 11.46 -19.74 11.35
C ALA A 132 11.52 -18.24 11.08
N THR A 133 11.62 -17.84 9.81
CA THR A 133 11.66 -16.43 9.42
C THR A 133 10.31 -15.76 9.70
N THR A 134 10.37 -14.58 10.32
CA THR A 134 9.19 -13.77 10.66
C THR A 134 9.45 -12.31 10.39
N PHE A 135 8.42 -11.59 9.97
CA PHE A 135 8.48 -10.16 9.72
C PHE A 135 7.50 -9.40 10.62
N THR A 136 7.77 -8.13 10.82
CA THR A 136 7.01 -7.22 11.67
C THR A 136 6.67 -5.99 10.86
N VAL A 137 5.43 -5.53 10.96
CA VAL A 137 4.91 -4.30 10.34
C VAL A 137 4.01 -3.61 11.36
N ALA A 138 4.10 -2.29 11.52
CA ALA A 138 3.37 -1.55 12.54
C ALA A 138 3.50 -2.18 13.93
N GLU A 139 4.74 -2.51 14.30
CA GLU A 139 5.12 -3.16 15.57
C GLU A 139 4.47 -4.53 15.85
N GLN A 140 3.76 -5.10 14.88
CA GLN A 140 3.07 -6.38 15.01
C GLN A 140 3.64 -7.41 14.03
N ARG A 141 3.77 -8.66 14.50
CA ARG A 141 4.21 -9.77 13.67
C ARG A 141 3.16 -10.06 12.58
N THR A 142 3.60 -10.12 11.33
CA THR A 142 2.74 -10.53 10.21
C THR A 142 2.46 -12.03 10.27
N PRO A 143 1.22 -12.49 10.09
CA PRO A 143 0.93 -13.91 9.92
C PRO A 143 1.71 -14.50 8.74
N LYS A 144 2.06 -15.79 8.86
CA LYS A 144 2.62 -16.56 7.75
C LYS A 144 1.49 -17.18 6.94
N VAL A 145 1.68 -17.31 5.63
CA VAL A 145 0.71 -17.99 4.75
C VAL A 145 0.44 -19.45 5.19
N SER A 146 1.44 -20.12 5.79
CA SER A 146 1.30 -21.48 6.34
C SER A 146 0.40 -21.56 7.57
N GLN A 147 0.30 -20.48 8.35
CA GLN A 147 -0.50 -20.40 9.57
C GLN A 147 -1.90 -19.89 9.28
N GLU A 148 -2.00 -18.85 8.46
CA GLU A 148 -3.24 -18.23 8.02
C GLU A 148 -3.24 -18.18 6.49
N PRO A 149 -3.80 -19.21 5.83
CA PRO A 149 -3.85 -19.25 4.37
C PRO A 149 -4.70 -18.09 3.84
N VAL A 150 -4.16 -17.39 2.83
CA VAL A 150 -4.90 -16.35 2.13
C VAL A 150 -6.03 -17.01 1.34
N LYS A 151 -7.27 -16.73 1.75
CA LYS A 151 -8.44 -17.18 1.00
C LYS A 151 -8.55 -16.36 -0.27
N SER A 152 -8.23 -16.95 -1.41
CA SER A 152 -8.63 -16.34 -2.68
C SER A 152 -10.16 -16.37 -2.76
N LEU A 153 -10.76 -15.23 -3.11
CA LEU A 153 -12.12 -15.25 -3.62
C LEU A 153 -12.03 -15.96 -4.97
N GLY A 154 -12.26 -17.28 -4.95
CA GLY A 154 -12.27 -18.09 -6.16
C GLY A 154 -13.22 -17.48 -7.20
N ARG A 155 -12.88 -17.69 -8.47
CA ARG A 155 -13.89 -17.69 -9.53
C ARG A 155 -14.66 -19.00 -9.48
#